data_AF-A0A0F9R8I6-F1
#
_entry.id   AF-A0A0F9R8I6-F1
#
_cell.length_a   1.000
_cell.length_b   1.000
_cell.length_c   1.000
_cell.angle_alpha   90.00
_cell.angle_beta   90.00
_cell.angle_gamma   90.00
#
_symmetry.space_group_name_H-M   'P 1'
#
loop_
_entity.id
_entity.type
_entity.pdbx_description
1 polymer ?
#
loop_
_entity_poly.entity_id
_entity_poly.type
_entity_poly.pdbx_seq_one_letter_code
_entity_poly.pdbx_strand_id
1 'polypeptide(L)'
;MTQQKPDNLALFETLGILGPDDTVMSNFDGAVVEGAEEALRNGFWGRHAGWNFNGSVWYKDGLFKEDVFAYHVYQTTLMAPTLQELMEKVNDEFGAE
;
A
#
# COMPACT_ATOMS: atom_id res chain seq x y z
N MET A 1 -27.42 8.39 16.21
CA MET A 1 -26.22 9.21 15.98
C MET A 1 -25.66 8.79 14.64
N THR A 2 -25.90 9.58 13.61
CA THR A 2 -25.45 9.29 12.25
C THR A 2 -23.95 9.56 12.21
N GLN A 3 -23.12 8.51 12.16
CA GLN A 3 -21.69 8.69 11.89
C GLN A 3 -21.58 9.30 10.50
N GLN A 4 -21.21 10.56 10.46
CA GLN A 4 -20.87 11.24 9.22
C GLN A 4 -19.55 10.61 8.75
N LYS A 5 -19.64 9.78 7.69
CA LYS A 5 -18.44 9.23 7.04
C LYS A 5 -17.53 10.43 6.68
N PRO A 6 -16.20 10.35 6.94
CA PRO A 6 -15.31 11.43 6.57
C PRO A 6 -15.42 11.69 5.07
N ASP A 7 -15.53 12.95 4.68
CA ASP A 7 -15.82 13.38 3.29
C ASP A 7 -14.83 12.80 2.26
N ASN A 8 -13.63 12.42 2.72
CA ASN A 8 -12.58 11.84 1.90
C ASN A 8 -12.85 10.38 1.50
N LEU A 9 -13.63 9.61 2.29
CA LEU A 9 -13.92 8.20 2.01
C LEU A 9 -14.74 8.06 0.72
N ALA A 10 -15.70 8.96 0.50
CA ALA A 10 -16.52 8.98 -0.70
C ALA A 10 -15.70 9.35 -1.94
N LEU A 11 -14.65 10.17 -1.79
CA LEU A 11 -13.74 10.52 -2.88
C LEU A 11 -12.90 9.31 -3.30
N PHE A 12 -12.36 8.55 -2.34
CA PHE A 12 -11.56 7.35 -2.62
C PHE A 12 -12.40 6.18 -3.16
N GLU A 13 -13.66 6.02 -2.71
CA GLU A 13 -14.62 5.06 -3.29
C GLU A 13 -14.99 5.46 -4.74
N THR A 14 -15.19 6.76 -5.00
CA THR A 14 -15.58 7.27 -6.35
C THR A 14 -14.43 7.23 -7.36
N LEU A 15 -13.18 7.42 -6.92
CA LEU A 15 -11.98 7.34 -7.75
C LEU A 15 -11.56 5.88 -8.03
N GLY A 16 -12.27 4.88 -7.48
CA GLY A 16 -11.93 3.47 -7.66
C GLY A 16 -10.61 3.07 -6.97
N ILE A 17 -10.16 3.85 -6.00
CA ILE A 17 -8.88 3.66 -5.29
C ILE A 17 -9.04 2.60 -4.18
N LEU A 18 -10.25 2.42 -3.65
CA LEU A 18 -10.54 1.42 -2.63
C LEU A 18 -11.05 0.12 -3.29
N GLY A 19 -10.33 -0.98 -3.09
CA GLY A 19 -10.88 -2.31 -3.27
C GLY A 19 -11.95 -2.64 -2.20
N PRO A 20 -12.70 -3.75 -2.33
CA PRO A 20 -13.77 -4.13 -1.40
C PRO A 20 -13.34 -4.33 0.07
N ASP A 21 -12.03 -4.28 0.36
CA ASP A 21 -11.41 -4.46 1.68
C ASP A 21 -10.64 -3.21 2.18
N ASP A 22 -10.98 -2.00 1.73
CA ASP A 22 -10.25 -0.74 2.03
C ASP A 22 -8.77 -0.74 1.60
N THR A 23 -8.37 -1.68 0.74
CA THR A 23 -7.01 -1.77 0.19
C THR A 23 -6.84 -0.84 -1.01
N VAL A 24 -5.85 0.04 -0.88
CA VAL A 24 -5.56 1.15 -1.81
C VAL A 24 -4.72 0.73 -3.04
N MET A 25 -4.13 -0.46 -3.03
CA MET A 25 -3.20 -0.91 -4.07
C MET A 25 -3.46 -2.34 -4.49
N SER A 26 -3.47 -2.57 -5.80
CA SER A 26 -3.40 -3.88 -6.44
C SER A 26 -2.41 -3.77 -7.60
N ASN A 27 -1.15 -4.10 -7.32
CA ASN A 27 -0.06 -4.02 -8.29
C ASN A 27 0.05 -5.35 -9.07
N PHE A 28 -0.40 -5.38 -10.32
CA PHE A 28 0.05 -6.38 -11.31
C PHE A 28 1.03 -5.79 -12.34
N ASP A 29 1.25 -4.46 -12.38
CA ASP A 29 1.90 -3.73 -13.50
C ASP A 29 2.99 -2.71 -13.09
N GLY A 30 3.49 -2.76 -11.85
CA GLY A 30 4.56 -1.89 -11.33
C GLY A 30 4.17 -0.43 -11.04
N ALA A 31 2.92 -0.03 -11.26
CA ALA A 31 2.49 1.36 -11.12
C ALA A 31 1.79 1.65 -9.79
N VAL A 32 2.22 2.72 -9.12
CA VAL A 32 1.51 3.32 -7.98
C VAL A 32 0.22 3.98 -8.48
N VAL A 33 -0.93 3.55 -7.95
CA VAL A 33 -2.22 4.17 -8.27
C VAL A 33 -2.25 5.63 -7.82
N GLU A 34 -2.76 6.52 -8.67
CA GLU A 34 -2.91 7.94 -8.33
C GLU A 34 -3.78 8.09 -7.05
N GLY A 35 -3.30 8.88 -6.09
CA GLY A 35 -3.97 9.05 -4.79
C GLY A 35 -3.63 8.00 -3.72
N ALA A 36 -2.85 6.97 -4.05
CA ALA A 36 -2.47 5.93 -3.09
C ALA A 36 -1.60 6.47 -1.94
N GLU A 37 -0.63 7.34 -2.25
CA GLU A 37 0.21 7.97 -1.23
C GLU A 37 -0.62 8.80 -0.24
N GLU A 38 -1.57 9.57 -0.75
CA GLU A 38 -2.43 10.42 0.08
C GLU A 38 -3.34 9.59 0.98
N ALA A 39 -3.93 8.51 0.45
CA ALA A 39 -4.72 7.59 1.25
C ALA A 39 -3.88 6.94 2.37
N LEU A 40 -2.68 6.44 2.06
CA LEU A 40 -1.78 5.87 3.08
C LEU A 40 -1.43 6.90 4.16
N ARG A 41 -1.10 8.15 3.79
CA ARG A 41 -0.84 9.24 4.74
C ARG A 41 -2.05 9.57 5.62
N ASN A 42 -3.27 9.35 5.12
CA ASN A 42 -4.52 9.50 5.85
C ASN A 42 -4.88 8.28 6.73
N GLY A 43 -3.99 7.29 6.85
CA GLY A 43 -4.14 6.15 7.75
C GLY A 43 -4.78 4.91 7.12
N PHE A 44 -4.92 4.89 5.80
CA PHE A 44 -5.33 3.68 5.08
C PHE A 44 -4.18 2.69 4.96
N TRP A 45 -4.52 1.45 4.62
CA TRP A 45 -3.57 0.37 4.39
C TRP A 45 -3.53 0.01 2.90
N GLY A 46 -2.35 -0.26 2.39
CA GLY A 46 -2.10 -0.72 1.04
C GLY A 46 -1.74 -2.20 1.03
N ARG A 47 -1.95 -2.85 -0.12
CA ARG A 47 -1.37 -4.16 -0.40
C ARG A 47 -0.45 -4.05 -1.60
N HIS A 48 0.73 -4.66 -1.48
CA HIS A 48 1.69 -4.74 -2.55
C HIS A 48 2.02 -6.21 -2.77
N ALA A 49 1.63 -6.78 -3.90
CA ALA A 49 1.89 -8.19 -4.20
C ALA A 49 2.85 -8.29 -5.38
N GLY A 50 3.85 -9.15 -5.25
CA GLY A 50 4.70 -9.60 -6.34
C GLY A 50 4.53 -11.10 -6.55
N TRP A 51 5.26 -11.65 -7.52
CA TRP A 51 5.18 -13.09 -7.82
C TRP A 51 5.56 -13.97 -6.62
N ASN A 52 6.56 -13.54 -5.83
CA ASN A 52 7.12 -14.32 -4.71
C ASN A 52 6.78 -13.77 -3.32
N PHE A 53 6.09 -12.63 -3.24
CA PHE A 53 5.84 -11.96 -1.98
C PHE A 53 4.47 -11.28 -1.93
N ASN A 54 4.01 -11.05 -0.71
CA ASN A 54 2.88 -10.20 -0.39
C ASN A 54 3.31 -9.21 0.68
N GLY A 55 2.98 -7.95 0.48
CA GLY A 55 3.34 -6.82 1.30
C GLY A 55 2.10 -6.13 1.85
N SER A 56 2.14 -5.79 3.13
CA SER A 56 1.19 -4.84 3.71
C SER A 56 1.87 -3.49 3.80
N VAL A 57 1.25 -2.42 3.28
CA VAL A 57 1.87 -1.09 3.21
C VAL A 57 1.12 -0.11 4.09
N TRP A 58 1.83 0.72 4.85
CA TRP A 58 1.22 1.77 5.67
C TRP A 58 2.15 2.96 5.83
N TYR A 59 1.60 4.11 6.24
CA TYR A 59 2.37 5.31 6.54
C TYR A 59 2.39 5.58 8.04
N LYS A 60 3.58 5.78 8.61
CA LYS A 60 3.73 6.14 10.03
C LYS A 60 5.06 6.84 10.29
N ASP A 61 5.04 7.83 11.17
CA ASP A 61 6.24 8.56 11.64
C ASP A 61 7.02 9.25 10.50
N GLY A 62 6.31 9.76 9.49
CA GLY A 62 6.94 10.44 8.36
C GLY A 62 7.36 9.52 7.20
N LEU A 63 7.26 8.20 7.36
CA LEU A 63 7.78 7.21 6.41
C LEU A 63 6.70 6.24 5.92
N PHE A 64 6.82 5.80 4.68
CA PHE A 64 6.13 4.61 4.18
C PHE A 64 6.85 3.36 4.67
N LYS A 65 6.08 2.36 5.05
CA LYS A 65 6.56 1.10 5.61
C LYS A 65 5.84 -0.07 4.93
N GLU A 66 6.54 -1.15 4.71
CA GLU A 66 5.98 -2.39 4.15
C GLU A 66 6.46 -3.62 4.92
N ASP A 67 5.52 -4.40 5.46
CA ASP A 67 5.79 -5.73 6.00
C ASP A 67 5.74 -6.71 4.85
N VAL A 68 6.88 -7.32 4.54
CA VAL A 68 7.03 -8.26 3.44
C VAL A 68 6.88 -9.70 3.95
N PHE A 69 6.00 -10.44 3.30
CA PHE A 69 5.73 -11.85 3.54
C PHE A 69 6.06 -12.65 2.27
N ALA A 70 6.99 -13.59 2.37
CA ALA A 70 7.32 -14.53 1.29
C ALA A 70 7.03 -15.95 1.78
N TYR A 71 6.44 -16.78 0.92
CA TYR A 71 6.08 -18.17 1.25
C TYR A 71 5.31 -18.32 2.58
N HIS A 72 4.36 -17.42 2.85
CA HIS A 72 3.55 -17.34 4.09
C HIS A 72 4.33 -17.06 5.38
N VAL A 73 5.57 -16.59 5.27
CA VAL A 73 6.42 -16.25 6.41
C VAL A 73 6.83 -14.78 6.32
N TYR A 74 6.70 -14.07 7.45
CA TYR A 74 7.24 -12.71 7.58
C TYR A 74 8.75 -12.73 7.34
N GLN A 75 9.22 -11.85 6.46
CA GLN A 75 10.64 -11.71 6.15
C GLN A 75 11.23 -10.51 6.87
N THR A 76 10.68 -9.32 6.59
CA THR A 76 11.23 -8.05 7.07
C THR A 76 10.21 -6.92 6.95
N THR A 77 10.54 -5.79 7.55
CA THR A 77 9.83 -4.53 7.35
C THR A 77 10.77 -3.54 6.65
N LEU A 78 10.43 -3.14 5.43
CA LEU A 78 11.16 -2.10 4.69
C LEU A 78 10.50 -0.74 4.92
N MET A 79 11.29 0.34 4.78
CA MET A 79 10.81 1.70 4.94
C MET A 79 11.50 2.68 3.99
N ALA A 80 10.74 3.68 3.52
CA ALA A 80 11.27 4.73 2.67
C ALA A 80 10.50 6.07 2.84
N PRO A 81 11.13 7.21 2.49
CA PRO A 81 10.47 8.53 2.48
C PRO A 81 9.32 8.65 1.47
N THR A 82 9.38 7.93 0.35
CA THR A 82 8.36 7.95 -0.71
C THR A 82 7.84 6.53 -0.96
N LEU A 83 6.61 6.42 -1.48
CA LEU A 83 6.02 5.12 -1.78
C LEU A 83 6.73 4.45 -2.96
N GLN A 84 7.18 5.24 -3.94
CA GLN A 84 7.94 4.73 -5.08
C GLN A 84 9.26 4.08 -4.64
N GLU A 85 10.06 4.76 -3.80
CA GLU A 85 11.33 4.19 -3.31
C GLU A 85 11.10 2.91 -2.48
N LEU A 86 9.99 2.84 -1.73
CA LEU A 86 9.62 1.63 -0.99
C LEU A 86 9.35 0.46 -1.94
N MET A 87 8.54 0.70 -2.97
CA MET A 87 8.16 -0.31 -3.97
C MET A 87 9.38 -0.80 -4.76
N GLU A 88 10.24 0.12 -5.20
CA GLU A 88 11.49 -0.22 -5.89
C GLU A 88 12.37 -1.10 -5.00
N LYS A 89 12.58 -0.73 -3.73
CA LYS A 89 13.38 -1.54 -2.79
C LYS A 89 12.80 -2.94 -2.57
N VAL A 90 11.49 -3.04 -2.36
CA VAL A 90 10.84 -4.35 -2.13
C VAL A 90 10.95 -5.22 -3.39
N ASN A 91 10.74 -4.64 -4.57
CA ASN A 91 10.85 -5.37 -5.83
C ASN A 91 12.30 -5.77 -6.13
N ASP A 92 13.29 -4.92 -5.84
CA ASP A 92 14.71 -5.26 -6.02
C ASP A 92 15.15 -6.39 -5.07
N GLU A 93 14.59 -6.46 -3.86
CA GLU A 93 14.97 -7.44 -2.84
C GLU A 93 14.18 -8.76 -2.94
N PHE A 94 12.89 -8.69 -3.30
CA PHE A 94 11.95 -9.83 -3.27
C PHE A 94 11.25 -10.12 -4.60
N GLY A 95 11.28 -9.20 -5.54
CA GLY A 95 10.81 -9.43 -6.91
C GLY A 95 11.78 -10.38 -7.62
N ALA A 96 11.27 -11.48 -8.16
CA ALA A 96 12.05 -12.27 -9.10
C ALA A 96 11.98 -11.64 -10.49
N GLU A 97 13.10 -11.69 -11.23
CA GLU A 97 13.15 -11.44 -12.68
C GLU A 97 12.20 -12.32 -13.49
#